data_AF-A0A151BGA6-F1
#
_entry.id   AF-A0A151BGA6-F1
#
_cell.length_a   1.000
_cell.length_b   1.000
_cell.length_c   1.000
_cell.angle_alpha   90.00
_cell.angle_beta   90.00
_cell.angle_gamma   90.00
#
_symmetry.space_group_name_H-M   'P 1'
#
loop_
_entity.id
_entity.type
_entity.pdbx_description
1 polymer ?
#
loop_
_entity_poly.entity_id
_entity_poly.type
_entity_poly.pdbx_seq_one_letter_code
_entity_poly.pdbx_strand_id
1 'polypeptide(L)'
;MVMLITQDELADALIDAYERGVEVKVIIDDDWLYSSGSDYERILDAGVDIRGDNRAGLMHHKVMIIDGYVVVTGSYNWSVSAEDSNDENVIVLRSSRVAEEYLEEFDRIWSGTVKPTKEGEEAPGEEEGVEEVTVHVVINEVEQNPAGADAGNEWVELYNPSSQPVDIGGWTLSTTHGDTVTLTIPEGTIIDPGEFKVYTYSKQWLDNEDESVILRDDSGVIVDETPILNDTHNDDRAWSRHPNGHDTDSPSDWAFQPSTMGAENP
;
A
#
# COMPACT_ATOMS: atom_id res chain seq x y z
N MET A 1 13.71 -3.96 1.52
CA MET A 1 14.11 -4.75 2.72
C MET A 1 15.25 -5.68 2.35
N VAL A 2 16.35 -5.65 3.09
CA VAL A 2 17.56 -6.41 2.75
C VAL A 2 18.34 -6.79 4.01
N MET A 3 18.90 -7.98 4.06
CA MET A 3 19.71 -8.41 5.21
C MET A 3 20.88 -7.47 5.53
N LEU A 4 21.65 -7.04 4.52
CA LEU A 4 22.78 -6.12 4.69
C LEU A 4 23.01 -5.30 3.42
N ILE A 5 23.66 -4.14 3.58
CA ILE A 5 24.06 -3.25 2.48
C ILE A 5 25.52 -2.88 2.69
N THR A 6 26.40 -3.31 1.78
CA THR A 6 27.81 -2.92 1.78
C THR A 6 28.28 -2.56 0.36
N GLN A 7 27.37 -2.44 -0.60
CA GLN A 7 27.71 -2.07 -1.97
C GLN A 7 27.44 -0.59 -2.21
N ASP A 8 28.54 0.16 -2.35
CA ASP A 8 28.54 1.62 -2.41
C ASP A 8 27.60 2.17 -3.50
N GLU A 9 27.62 1.56 -4.70
CA GLU A 9 26.81 2.02 -5.83
C GLU A 9 25.29 1.86 -5.61
N LEU A 10 24.87 0.84 -4.84
CA LEU A 10 23.46 0.66 -4.49
C LEU A 10 23.02 1.65 -3.42
N ALA A 11 23.89 1.90 -2.44
CA ALA A 11 23.64 2.92 -1.43
C ALA A 11 23.63 4.33 -2.05
N ASP A 12 24.52 4.64 -3.00
CA ASP A 12 24.47 5.87 -3.81
C ASP A 12 23.14 6.01 -4.54
N ALA A 13 22.67 4.94 -5.19
CA ALA A 13 21.40 4.98 -5.93
C ALA A 13 20.18 5.27 -5.03
N LEU A 14 20.18 4.77 -3.79
CA LEU A 14 19.14 5.07 -2.79
C LEU A 14 19.18 6.55 -2.37
N ILE A 15 20.37 7.07 -2.09
CA ILE A 15 20.58 8.47 -1.70
C ILE A 15 20.18 9.40 -2.86
N ASP A 16 20.65 9.13 -4.07
CA ASP A 16 20.32 9.90 -5.26
C ASP A 16 18.81 9.90 -5.53
N ALA A 17 18.10 8.80 -5.25
CA ALA A 17 16.64 8.74 -5.38
C ALA A 17 15.94 9.65 -4.35
N TYR A 18 16.37 9.60 -3.10
CA TYR A 18 15.87 10.47 -2.05
C TYR A 18 16.14 11.95 -2.34
N GLU A 19 17.34 12.30 -2.81
CA GLU A 19 17.69 13.68 -3.20
C GLU A 19 16.86 14.21 -4.38
N ARG A 20 16.35 13.31 -5.24
CA ARG A 20 15.38 13.65 -6.30
C ARG A 20 13.95 13.86 -5.78
N GLY A 21 13.69 13.65 -4.49
CA GLY A 21 12.37 13.76 -3.87
C GLY A 21 11.53 12.49 -3.94
N VAL A 22 12.14 11.34 -4.27
CA VAL A 22 11.45 10.04 -4.20
C VAL A 22 11.35 9.61 -2.74
N GLU A 23 10.21 9.07 -2.31
CA GLU A 23 10.12 8.43 -1.01
C GLU A 23 10.96 7.15 -0.99
N VAL A 24 11.95 7.08 -0.11
CA VAL A 24 12.83 5.91 0.03
C VAL A 24 12.77 5.42 1.47
N LYS A 25 12.23 4.20 1.65
CA LYS A 25 12.14 3.48 2.93
C LYS A 25 12.95 2.19 2.86
N VAL A 26 13.82 1.96 3.84
CA VAL A 26 14.73 0.83 3.85
C VAL A 26 14.68 0.11 5.19
N ILE A 27 14.46 -1.21 5.16
CA ILE A 27 14.61 -2.09 6.31
C ILE A 27 15.88 -2.91 6.12
N ILE A 28 16.73 -2.92 7.13
CA ILE A 28 17.95 -3.72 7.24
C ILE A 28 17.92 -4.53 8.54
N ASP A 29 18.58 -5.68 8.55
CA ASP A 29 18.65 -6.53 9.74
C ASP A 29 19.50 -5.86 10.84
N ASP A 30 19.02 -5.91 12.09
CA ASP A 30 19.65 -5.25 13.24
C ASP A 30 21.10 -5.71 13.47
N ASP A 31 21.40 -6.99 13.25
CA ASP A 31 22.73 -7.56 13.49
C ASP A 31 23.77 -7.02 12.49
N TRP A 32 23.33 -6.42 11.38
CA TRP A 32 24.19 -5.97 10.28
C TRP A 32 24.34 -4.46 10.15
N LEU A 33 23.55 -3.66 10.90
CA LEU A 33 23.56 -2.20 10.88
C LEU A 33 24.98 -1.61 10.92
N TYR A 34 25.79 -2.04 11.89
CA TYR A 34 27.14 -1.53 12.15
C TYR A 34 28.23 -2.56 11.80
N SER A 35 27.91 -3.48 10.89
CA SER A 35 28.89 -4.43 10.38
C SER A 35 29.97 -3.72 9.56
N SER A 36 31.16 -4.33 9.46
CA SER A 36 32.28 -3.73 8.72
C SER A 36 31.92 -3.52 7.25
N GLY A 37 31.97 -2.26 6.80
CA GLY A 37 31.63 -1.88 5.43
C GLY A 37 30.13 -1.68 5.19
N SER A 38 29.31 -1.71 6.24
CA SER A 38 27.89 -1.37 6.13
C SER A 38 27.71 0.08 5.69
N ASP A 39 26.83 0.30 4.72
CA ASP A 39 26.42 1.63 4.24
C ASP A 39 25.32 2.27 5.10
N TYR A 40 24.84 1.59 6.16
CA TYR A 40 23.73 2.05 6.99
C TYR A 40 23.88 3.50 7.46
N GLU A 41 25.00 3.84 8.10
CA GLU A 41 25.23 5.19 8.64
C GLU A 41 25.27 6.24 7.53
N ARG A 42 25.83 5.89 6.36
CA ARG A 42 25.92 6.78 5.21
C ARG A 42 24.54 7.10 4.63
N ILE A 43 23.68 6.09 4.50
CA ILE A 43 22.30 6.23 4.03
C ILE A 43 21.48 7.04 5.05
N LEU A 44 21.64 6.73 6.34
CA LEU A 44 20.98 7.46 7.43
C LEU A 44 21.41 8.93 7.47
N ASP A 45 22.70 9.20 7.31
CA ASP A 45 23.23 10.56 7.35
C ASP A 45 22.72 11.43 6.21
N ALA A 46 22.48 10.84 5.04
CA ALA A 46 21.86 11.49 3.88
C ALA A 46 20.38 11.83 4.07
N GLY A 47 19.71 11.28 5.09
CA GLY A 47 18.31 11.59 5.43
C GLY A 47 17.29 10.56 4.93
N VAL A 48 17.74 9.47 4.30
CA VAL A 48 16.88 8.35 3.91
C VAL A 48 16.29 7.69 5.17
N ASP A 49 15.02 7.31 5.13
CA ASP A 49 14.39 6.56 6.23
C ASP A 49 14.84 5.10 6.17
N ILE A 50 16.02 4.83 6.76
CA ILE A 50 16.58 3.49 6.93
C ILE A 50 16.47 3.05 8.38
N ARG A 51 15.95 1.84 8.61
CA ARG A 51 15.65 1.32 9.94
C ARG A 51 16.13 -0.11 10.11
N GLY A 52 16.53 -0.43 11.33
CA GLY A 52 16.66 -1.80 11.80
C GLY A 52 15.30 -2.49 11.89
N ASP A 53 15.27 -3.82 11.72
CA ASP A 53 14.02 -4.60 11.71
C ASP A 53 13.47 -4.90 13.12
N ASN A 54 14.20 -4.54 14.18
CA ASN A 54 13.78 -4.59 15.59
C ASN A 54 13.35 -5.99 16.06
N ARG A 55 14.05 -7.04 15.58
CA ARG A 55 13.73 -8.44 15.91
C ARG A 55 14.99 -9.23 16.27
N ALA A 56 14.81 -10.26 17.09
CA ALA A 56 15.88 -11.17 17.48
C ALA A 56 16.18 -12.27 16.43
N GLY A 57 15.42 -12.32 15.35
CA GLY A 57 15.55 -13.34 14.29
C GLY A 57 15.99 -12.69 12.99
N LEU A 58 16.74 -13.43 12.18
CA LEU A 58 17.37 -12.92 10.97
C LEU A 58 16.36 -12.52 9.88
N MET A 59 16.32 -11.24 9.53
CA MET A 59 15.64 -10.70 8.35
C MET A 59 16.46 -10.97 7.11
N HIS A 60 16.21 -12.13 6.49
CA HIS A 60 17.01 -12.64 5.37
C HIS A 60 16.45 -12.27 3.99
N HIS A 61 15.55 -11.28 3.89
CA HIS A 61 15.04 -10.84 2.60
C HIS A 61 16.12 -10.12 1.78
N LYS A 62 15.92 -10.11 0.45
CA LYS A 62 16.68 -9.29 -0.51
C LYS A 62 15.69 -8.78 -1.55
N VAL A 63 14.89 -7.79 -1.15
CA VAL A 63 13.74 -7.33 -1.93
C VAL A 63 13.76 -5.81 -2.05
N MET A 64 13.58 -5.32 -3.28
CA MET A 64 13.27 -3.94 -3.61
C MET A 64 11.92 -3.89 -4.30
N ILE A 65 11.05 -2.98 -3.86
CA ILE A 65 9.77 -2.69 -4.51
C ILE A 65 9.84 -1.25 -5.00
N ILE A 66 9.43 -0.99 -6.25
CA ILE A 66 9.44 0.33 -6.87
C ILE A 66 8.05 0.59 -7.44
N ASP A 67 7.46 1.72 -7.06
CA ASP A 67 6.18 2.26 -7.54
C ASP A 67 5.00 1.27 -7.45
N GLY A 68 5.03 0.35 -6.47
CA GLY A 68 4.00 -0.70 -6.33
C GLY A 68 3.88 -1.65 -7.53
N TYR A 69 4.91 -1.74 -8.39
CA TYR A 69 4.82 -2.46 -9.65
C TYR A 69 6.06 -3.30 -9.99
N VAL A 70 7.25 -2.79 -9.70
CA VAL A 70 8.50 -3.50 -9.98
C VAL A 70 9.02 -4.13 -8.70
N VAL A 71 9.25 -5.44 -8.73
CA VAL A 71 9.92 -6.17 -7.65
C VAL A 71 11.26 -6.67 -8.15
N VAL A 72 12.32 -6.32 -7.45
CA VAL A 72 13.66 -6.91 -7.62
C VAL A 72 13.91 -7.82 -6.43
N THR A 73 14.09 -9.11 -6.68
CA THR A 73 14.30 -10.12 -5.63
C THR A 73 15.22 -11.23 -6.10
N GLY A 74 15.67 -12.08 -5.19
CA GLY A 74 16.52 -13.22 -5.50
C GLY A 74 17.38 -13.64 -4.32
N SER A 75 18.55 -14.22 -4.61
CA SER A 75 19.52 -14.59 -3.59
C SER A 75 20.51 -13.46 -3.28
N TYR A 76 20.65 -12.49 -4.21
CA TYR A 76 21.61 -11.39 -4.18
C TYR A 76 21.42 -10.44 -2.98
N ASN A 77 22.30 -10.51 -1.98
CA ASN A 77 22.43 -9.46 -0.96
C ASN A 77 23.02 -8.19 -1.59
N TRP A 78 22.74 -7.01 -1.04
CA TRP A 78 23.28 -5.75 -1.57
C TRP A 78 24.72 -5.53 -1.10
N SER A 79 25.61 -6.46 -1.47
CA SER A 79 26.97 -6.56 -0.93
C SER A 79 28.01 -6.75 -2.03
N VAL A 80 29.22 -6.24 -1.79
CA VAL A 80 30.37 -6.42 -2.70
C VAL A 80 30.63 -7.90 -2.98
N SER A 81 30.46 -8.78 -1.98
CA SER A 81 30.62 -10.23 -2.17
C SER A 81 29.59 -10.85 -3.11
N ALA A 82 28.35 -10.35 -3.11
CA ALA A 82 27.31 -10.82 -4.02
C ALA A 82 27.61 -10.42 -5.47
N GLU A 83 28.26 -9.27 -5.67
CA GLU A 83 28.67 -8.77 -6.99
C GLU A 83 29.93 -9.48 -7.52
N ASP A 84 30.97 -9.59 -6.70
CA ASP A 84 32.31 -9.95 -7.19
C ASP A 84 32.68 -11.43 -7.06
N SER A 85 31.98 -12.19 -6.21
CA SER A 85 32.46 -13.50 -5.75
C SER A 85 31.41 -14.61 -5.71
N ASN A 86 30.16 -14.29 -5.40
CA ASN A 86 29.12 -15.30 -5.27
C ASN A 86 28.40 -15.55 -6.60
N ASP A 87 27.99 -16.80 -6.82
CA ASP A 87 26.99 -17.11 -7.84
C ASP A 87 25.60 -16.78 -7.28
N GLU A 88 25.05 -15.64 -7.67
CA GLU A 88 23.74 -15.14 -7.22
C GLU A 88 22.75 -15.04 -8.38
N ASN A 89 21.45 -15.02 -8.05
CA ASN A 89 20.42 -14.66 -9.02
C ASN A 89 19.69 -13.38 -8.61
N VAL A 90 19.32 -12.61 -9.62
CA VAL A 90 18.41 -11.48 -9.51
C VAL A 90 17.24 -11.71 -10.47
N ILE A 91 16.03 -11.53 -9.98
CA ILE A 91 14.80 -11.60 -10.73
C ILE A 91 14.16 -10.22 -10.66
N VAL A 92 13.81 -9.68 -11.83
CA VAL A 92 13.04 -8.44 -11.94
C VAL A 92 11.65 -8.80 -12.45
N LEU A 93 10.66 -8.62 -11.58
CA LEU A 93 9.26 -8.86 -11.87
C LEU A 93 8.55 -7.52 -12.05
N ARG A 94 7.64 -7.46 -13.01
CA ARG A 94 6.78 -6.29 -13.28
C ARG A 94 5.34 -6.72 -13.14
N SER A 95 4.81 -6.63 -11.93
CA SER A 95 3.50 -7.13 -11.55
C SER A 95 3.09 -6.46 -10.25
N SER A 96 2.01 -5.68 -10.30
CA SER A 96 1.40 -5.08 -9.11
C SER A 96 1.04 -6.14 -8.08
N ARG A 97 0.39 -7.23 -8.50
CA ARG A 97 0.06 -8.36 -7.61
C ARG A 97 1.27 -8.90 -6.84
N VAL A 98 2.42 -9.10 -7.49
CA VAL A 98 3.61 -9.57 -6.78
C VAL A 98 4.22 -8.47 -5.91
N ALA A 99 4.13 -7.22 -6.34
CA ALA A 99 4.61 -6.09 -5.55
C ALA A 99 3.81 -5.92 -4.26
N GLU A 100 2.49 -6.05 -4.33
CA GLU A 100 1.57 -5.97 -3.20
C GLU A 100 1.90 -7.01 -2.13
N GLU A 101 2.09 -8.28 -2.49
CA GLU A 101 2.50 -9.35 -1.55
C GLU A 101 3.82 -9.03 -0.82
N TYR A 102 4.75 -8.37 -1.50
CA TYR A 102 6.01 -7.94 -0.88
C TYR A 102 5.87 -6.62 -0.09
N LEU A 103 4.93 -5.75 -0.45
CA LEU A 103 4.58 -4.54 0.30
C LEU A 103 3.91 -4.90 1.61
N GLU A 104 2.94 -5.82 1.62
CA GLU A 104 2.31 -6.30 2.86
C GLU A 104 3.34 -6.80 3.88
N GLU A 105 4.30 -7.62 3.42
CA GLU A 105 5.39 -8.08 4.29
C GLU A 105 6.33 -6.94 4.69
N PHE A 106 6.59 -5.99 3.79
CA PHE A 106 7.38 -4.80 4.13
C PHE A 106 6.71 -3.98 5.22
N ASP A 107 5.42 -3.67 5.10
CA ASP A 107 4.65 -2.85 6.02
C ASP A 107 4.45 -3.56 7.37
N ARG A 108 4.23 -4.88 7.34
CA ARG A 108 4.21 -5.71 8.55
C ARG A 108 5.52 -5.64 9.34
N ILE A 109 6.68 -5.56 8.66
CA ILE A 109 7.96 -5.37 9.34
C ILE A 109 8.13 -3.91 9.75
N TRP A 110 7.85 -2.98 8.83
CA TRP A 110 8.05 -1.54 8.98
C TRP A 110 7.32 -0.97 10.20
N SER A 111 6.07 -1.38 10.42
CA SER A 111 5.26 -0.99 11.58
C SER A 111 5.87 -1.38 12.94
N GLY A 112 6.74 -2.40 12.97
CA GLY A 112 7.48 -2.82 14.17
C GLY A 112 8.83 -2.13 14.36
N THR A 113 9.27 -1.31 13.40
CA THR A 113 10.58 -0.65 13.43
C THR A 113 10.54 0.67 14.20
N VAL A 114 11.71 1.12 14.65
CA VAL A 114 11.88 2.43 15.29
C VAL A 114 12.68 3.33 14.35
N LYS A 115 12.18 4.55 14.12
CA LYS A 115 12.92 5.54 13.35
C LYS A 115 14.16 5.97 14.14
N PRO A 116 15.38 5.81 13.60
CA PRO A 116 16.59 6.23 14.29
C PRO A 116 16.62 7.76 14.44
N THR A 117 17.00 8.22 15.63
CA THR A 117 17.27 9.63 15.92
C THR A 117 18.78 9.86 15.86
N LYS A 118 19.24 10.91 15.20
CA LYS A 118 20.67 11.25 15.19
C LYS A 118 21.10 11.65 16.60
N GLU A 119 22.26 11.17 17.06
CA GLU A 119 22.81 11.58 18.37
C GLU A 119 22.98 13.11 18.41
N GLY A 120 22.23 13.77 19.30
CA GLY A 120 22.25 15.22 19.50
C GLY A 120 21.04 15.96 18.96
N GLU A 121 20.13 15.29 18.25
CA GLU A 121 18.77 15.76 18.07
C GLU A 121 17.95 15.23 19.26
N GLU A 122 17.56 16.13 20.17
CA GLU A 122 16.45 15.80 21.07
C GLU A 122 15.31 15.31 20.18
N ALA A 123 14.76 14.13 20.49
CA ALA A 123 13.49 13.69 19.91
C ALA A 123 12.60 14.93 19.89
N PRO A 124 11.99 15.29 18.73
CA PRO A 124 11.11 16.44 18.69
C PRO A 124 10.19 16.28 19.88
N GLY A 125 10.26 17.23 20.82
CA GLY A 125 9.40 17.22 21.99
C GLY A 125 7.99 16.98 21.46
N GLU A 126 7.25 16.11 22.13
CA GLU A 126 5.86 15.79 21.85
C GLU A 126 5.07 17.10 21.64
N GLU A 127 5.13 17.67 20.44
CA GLU A 127 4.17 18.61 19.96
C GLU A 127 2.96 17.73 19.76
N GLU A 128 1.99 17.91 20.65
CA GLU A 128 0.68 17.30 20.56
C GLU A 128 0.30 17.20 19.08
N GLY A 129 0.23 15.96 18.61
CA GLY A 129 0.16 15.64 17.20
C GLY A 129 -0.87 16.51 16.51
N VAL A 130 -0.40 17.42 15.67
CA VAL A 130 -1.18 17.77 14.51
C VAL A 130 -1.10 16.52 13.66
N GLU A 131 -2.06 15.61 13.81
CA GLU A 131 -2.31 14.62 12.78
C GLU A 131 -2.31 15.39 11.46
N GLU A 132 -1.38 15.07 10.56
CA GLU A 132 -1.66 15.36 9.16
C GLU A 132 -2.98 14.66 8.91
N VAL A 133 -4.04 15.46 8.78
CA VAL A 133 -5.33 14.98 8.31
C VAL A 133 -5.04 14.62 6.87
N THR A 134 -4.57 13.40 6.64
CA THR A 134 -4.57 12.80 5.32
C THR A 134 -6.04 12.82 4.93
N VAL A 135 -6.32 13.63 3.92
CA VAL A 135 -7.64 13.66 3.31
C VAL A 135 -7.78 12.30 2.64
N HIS A 136 -8.47 11.39 3.34
CA HIS A 136 -8.49 9.98 2.98
C HIS A 136 -9.94 9.61 2.74
N VAL A 137 -10.26 9.37 1.48
CA VAL A 137 -11.51 8.74 1.05
C VAL A 137 -11.18 7.28 0.82
N VAL A 138 -11.98 6.39 1.37
CA VAL A 138 -11.78 4.94 1.24
C VAL A 138 -12.88 4.31 0.42
N ILE A 139 -12.60 3.14 -0.13
CA ILE A 139 -13.57 2.16 -0.56
C ILE A 139 -14.16 1.51 0.69
N ASN A 140 -15.46 1.62 0.89
CA ASN A 140 -16.14 1.21 2.12
C ASN A 140 -16.92 -0.10 1.97
N GLU A 141 -17.51 -0.35 0.80
CA GLU A 141 -18.32 -1.54 0.53
C GLU A 141 -18.28 -1.91 -0.96
N VAL A 142 -18.24 -3.21 -1.26
CA VAL A 142 -18.19 -3.77 -2.61
C VAL A 142 -19.13 -4.97 -2.72
N GLU A 143 -20.08 -4.87 -3.65
CA GLU A 143 -21.04 -5.93 -4.00
C GLU A 143 -20.71 -6.48 -5.38
N GLN A 144 -20.18 -7.71 -5.40
CA GLN A 144 -19.71 -8.39 -6.61
C GLN A 144 -20.77 -9.31 -7.20
N ASN A 145 -21.67 -9.88 -6.40
CA ASN A 145 -22.58 -10.94 -6.85
C ASN A 145 -24.01 -10.72 -6.35
N PRO A 146 -24.62 -9.57 -6.69
CA PRO A 146 -25.93 -9.20 -6.18
C PRO A 146 -26.99 -10.22 -6.61
N ALA A 147 -28.07 -10.31 -5.82
CA ALA A 147 -29.17 -11.21 -6.12
C ALA A 147 -29.76 -10.95 -7.53
N GLY A 148 -29.60 -11.91 -8.44
CA GLY A 148 -30.11 -11.86 -9.80
C GLY A 148 -29.01 -11.75 -10.86
N ALA A 149 -28.98 -10.62 -11.56
CA ALA A 149 -28.08 -10.39 -12.69
C ALA A 149 -27.02 -9.37 -12.30
N ASP A 150 -25.77 -9.60 -12.67
CA ASP A 150 -24.65 -8.80 -12.18
C ASP A 150 -24.56 -7.46 -12.94
N ALA A 151 -24.71 -7.52 -14.27
CA ALA A 151 -24.63 -6.35 -15.13
C ALA A 151 -25.65 -5.25 -14.75
N GLY A 152 -25.13 -4.11 -14.30
CA GLY A 152 -25.96 -2.97 -13.85
C GLY A 152 -26.38 -3.01 -12.39
N ASN A 153 -26.05 -4.08 -11.64
CA ASN A 153 -26.44 -4.23 -10.24
C ASN A 153 -25.24 -4.39 -9.30
N GLU A 154 -24.04 -4.67 -9.80
CA GLU A 154 -22.78 -4.57 -9.04
C GLU A 154 -22.47 -3.11 -8.70
N TRP A 155 -21.84 -2.90 -7.53
CA TRP A 155 -21.49 -1.54 -7.10
C TRP A 155 -20.33 -1.50 -6.10
N VAL A 156 -19.74 -0.31 -6.05
CA VAL A 156 -18.66 0.07 -5.13
C VAL A 156 -19.08 1.34 -4.41
N GLU A 157 -18.88 1.39 -3.10
CA GLU A 157 -19.14 2.56 -2.27
C GLU A 157 -17.84 3.18 -1.77
N LEU A 158 -17.78 4.51 -1.85
CA LEU A 158 -16.75 5.32 -1.24
C LEU A 158 -17.27 5.99 0.04
N TYR A 159 -16.41 6.16 1.04
CA TYR A 159 -16.71 6.85 2.29
C TYR A 159 -15.63 7.89 2.63
N ASN A 160 -16.06 9.03 3.18
CA ASN A 160 -15.15 10.05 3.69
C ASN A 160 -15.10 10.00 5.24
N PRO A 161 -14.12 9.30 5.85
CA PRO A 161 -13.90 9.31 7.30
C PRO A 161 -13.37 10.64 7.85
N SER A 162 -12.89 11.54 6.99
CA SER A 162 -12.26 12.78 7.43
C SER A 162 -13.28 13.81 7.95
N SER A 163 -12.77 14.84 8.62
CA SER A 163 -13.61 15.94 9.13
C SER A 163 -13.89 17.05 8.11
N GLN A 164 -13.38 16.94 6.87
CA GLN A 164 -13.51 17.96 5.82
C GLN A 164 -14.11 17.37 4.54
N PRO A 165 -14.84 18.17 3.74
CA PRO A 165 -15.29 17.72 2.42
C PRO A 165 -14.10 17.45 1.50
N VAL A 166 -14.21 16.41 0.66
CA VAL A 166 -13.17 16.00 -0.30
C VAL A 166 -13.70 16.11 -1.72
N ASP A 167 -13.01 16.87 -2.58
CA ASP A 167 -13.28 16.86 -4.02
C ASP A 167 -12.57 15.67 -4.65
N ILE A 168 -13.36 14.76 -5.20
CA ILE A 168 -12.92 13.54 -5.89
C ILE A 168 -13.23 13.60 -7.38
N GLY A 169 -13.48 14.81 -7.92
CA GLY A 169 -13.60 15.01 -9.35
C GLY A 169 -12.35 14.53 -10.09
N GLY A 170 -12.54 13.77 -11.17
CA GLY A 170 -11.43 13.24 -11.97
C GLY A 170 -10.76 11.98 -11.41
N TRP A 171 -11.08 11.57 -10.17
CA TRP A 171 -10.60 10.32 -9.59
C TRP A 171 -11.13 9.11 -10.37
N THR A 172 -10.51 7.95 -10.18
CA THR A 172 -10.90 6.73 -10.88
C THR A 172 -11.08 5.54 -9.97
N LEU A 173 -12.08 4.72 -10.28
CA LEU A 173 -12.26 3.36 -9.76
C LEU A 173 -11.90 2.37 -10.86
N SER A 174 -10.98 1.46 -10.59
CA SER A 174 -10.55 0.44 -11.55
C SER A 174 -10.64 -0.97 -10.98
N THR A 175 -11.07 -1.91 -11.81
CA THR A 175 -11.11 -3.35 -11.48
C THR A 175 -9.84 -4.05 -11.97
N THR A 176 -9.39 -5.09 -11.27
CA THR A 176 -8.09 -5.72 -11.50
C THR A 176 -8.19 -7.08 -12.17
N HIS A 177 -9.31 -7.77 -12.03
CA HIS A 177 -9.53 -9.09 -12.61
C HIS A 177 -10.27 -9.03 -13.95
N GLY A 178 -10.00 -10.02 -14.80
CA GLY A 178 -10.63 -10.10 -16.13
C GLY A 178 -10.34 -8.89 -17.05
N ASP A 179 -11.41 -8.35 -17.63
CA ASP A 179 -11.34 -7.13 -18.45
C ASP A 179 -11.42 -5.90 -17.52
N THR A 180 -10.29 -5.22 -17.30
CA THR A 180 -10.24 -3.99 -16.49
C THR A 180 -11.26 -2.96 -16.96
N VAL A 181 -12.16 -2.60 -16.06
CA VAL A 181 -13.06 -1.45 -16.21
C VAL A 181 -12.52 -0.30 -15.37
N THR A 182 -12.36 0.87 -15.99
CA THR A 182 -12.02 2.11 -15.28
C THR A 182 -13.20 3.08 -15.38
N LEU A 183 -13.79 3.42 -14.24
CA LEU A 183 -14.79 4.45 -14.09
C LEU A 183 -14.12 5.75 -13.65
N THR A 184 -14.32 6.85 -14.40
CA THR A 184 -13.87 8.19 -13.99
C THR A 184 -15.01 8.92 -13.29
N ILE A 185 -14.73 9.45 -12.12
CA ILE A 185 -15.67 10.21 -11.30
C ILE A 185 -15.84 11.62 -11.91
N PRO A 186 -17.08 12.09 -12.12
CA PRO A 186 -17.32 13.39 -12.74
C PRO A 186 -16.65 14.54 -11.99
N GLU A 187 -16.13 15.51 -12.74
CA GLU A 187 -15.55 16.75 -12.20
C GLU A 187 -16.51 17.47 -11.24
N GLY A 188 -15.96 17.99 -10.14
CA GLY A 188 -16.70 18.71 -9.08
C GLY A 188 -17.55 17.80 -8.18
N THR A 189 -17.28 16.49 -8.16
CA THR A 189 -17.91 15.57 -7.22
C THR A 189 -17.25 15.72 -5.85
N ILE A 190 -18.04 16.09 -4.85
CA ILE A 190 -17.59 16.24 -3.46
C ILE A 190 -18.24 15.16 -2.59
N ILE A 191 -17.46 14.59 -1.66
CA ILE A 191 -17.97 13.77 -0.56
C ILE A 191 -17.82 14.56 0.75
N ASP A 192 -18.94 14.91 1.39
CA ASP A 192 -18.94 15.57 2.69
C ASP A 192 -18.45 14.64 3.81
N PRO A 193 -18.01 15.16 4.98
CA PRO A 193 -17.62 14.34 6.13
C PRO A 193 -18.70 13.33 6.53
N GLY A 194 -18.34 12.05 6.60
CA GLY A 194 -19.26 10.96 6.94
C GLY A 194 -20.27 10.61 5.84
N GLU A 195 -20.13 11.14 4.62
CA GLU A 195 -21.00 10.82 3.48
C GLU A 195 -20.47 9.60 2.70
N PHE A 196 -21.40 8.86 2.10
CA PHE A 196 -21.16 7.73 1.21
C PHE A 196 -21.46 8.10 -0.25
N LYS A 197 -20.69 7.58 -1.21
CA LYS A 197 -21.00 7.64 -2.65
C LYS A 197 -20.95 6.26 -3.28
N VAL A 198 -22.08 5.85 -3.86
CA VAL A 198 -22.22 4.56 -4.54
C VAL A 198 -22.04 4.74 -6.04
N TYR A 199 -21.23 3.86 -6.64
CA TYR A 199 -20.98 3.81 -8.07
C TYR A 199 -21.39 2.45 -8.63
N THR A 200 -22.15 2.49 -9.72
CA THR A 200 -22.58 1.31 -10.49
C THR A 200 -22.03 1.40 -11.90
N TYR A 201 -21.83 0.26 -12.56
CA TYR A 201 -21.50 0.22 -13.98
C TYR A 201 -22.61 -0.46 -14.80
N SER A 202 -22.92 0.10 -15.98
CA SER A 202 -24.05 -0.38 -16.80
C SER A 202 -23.87 -1.80 -17.37
N LYS A 203 -22.65 -2.31 -17.35
CA LYS A 203 -22.28 -3.69 -17.69
C LYS A 203 -21.70 -4.33 -16.44
N GLN A 204 -21.48 -5.64 -16.50
CA GLN A 204 -20.65 -6.27 -15.49
C GLN A 204 -19.26 -5.64 -15.50
N TRP A 205 -18.73 -5.36 -14.32
CA TRP A 205 -17.40 -4.77 -14.14
C TRP A 205 -16.59 -5.45 -13.05
N LEU A 206 -17.24 -6.10 -12.08
CA LEU A 206 -16.58 -6.89 -11.05
C LEU A 206 -16.64 -8.37 -11.44
N ASP A 207 -15.57 -9.08 -11.16
CA ASP A 207 -15.61 -10.54 -11.17
C ASP A 207 -15.91 -11.08 -9.76
N ASN A 208 -16.59 -12.22 -9.71
CA ASN A 208 -17.02 -12.87 -8.46
C ASN A 208 -15.86 -13.50 -7.65
N GLU A 209 -14.68 -13.65 -8.25
CA GLU A 209 -13.50 -14.25 -7.66
C GLU A 209 -12.25 -13.46 -8.06
N ASP A 210 -11.26 -13.44 -7.17
CA ASP A 210 -9.94 -12.85 -7.40
C ASP A 210 -9.93 -11.36 -7.81
N GLU A 211 -10.93 -10.58 -7.40
CA GLU A 211 -11.11 -9.18 -7.79
C GLU A 211 -10.66 -8.19 -6.71
N SER A 212 -10.00 -7.11 -7.12
CA SER A 212 -9.74 -5.95 -6.28
C SER A 212 -10.24 -4.68 -6.96
N VAL A 213 -10.62 -3.69 -6.16
CA VAL A 213 -10.99 -2.36 -6.65
C VAL A 213 -9.93 -1.36 -6.21
N ILE A 214 -9.41 -0.58 -7.15
CA ILE A 214 -8.40 0.46 -6.90
C ILE A 214 -9.05 1.83 -7.08
N LEU A 215 -8.95 2.66 -6.05
CA LEU A 215 -9.26 4.09 -6.09
C LEU A 215 -7.98 4.88 -6.36
N ARG A 216 -7.99 5.73 -7.37
CA ARG A 216 -6.88 6.65 -7.68
C ARG A 216 -7.34 8.09 -7.73
N ASP A 217 -6.49 9.01 -7.31
CA ASP A 217 -6.72 10.44 -7.47
C ASP A 217 -6.62 10.90 -8.93
N ASP A 218 -6.84 12.20 -9.18
CA ASP A 218 -6.78 12.81 -10.51
C ASP A 218 -5.36 12.83 -11.11
N SER A 219 -4.33 12.62 -10.28
CA SER A 219 -2.93 12.47 -10.69
C SER A 219 -2.54 11.02 -11.01
N GLY A 220 -3.39 10.06 -10.65
CA GLY A 220 -3.20 8.62 -10.84
C GLY A 220 -2.54 7.90 -9.67
N VAL A 221 -2.31 8.59 -8.55
CA VAL A 221 -1.79 8.00 -7.30
C VAL A 221 -2.91 7.17 -6.65
N ILE A 222 -2.55 6.00 -6.12
CA ILE A 222 -3.50 5.15 -5.39
C ILE A 222 -3.87 5.85 -4.09
N VAL A 223 -5.19 5.98 -3.85
CA VAL A 223 -5.75 6.52 -2.61
C VAL A 223 -6.18 5.40 -1.68
N ASP A 224 -6.79 4.34 -2.24
CA ASP A 224 -7.22 3.15 -1.52
C ASP A 224 -7.32 1.95 -2.49
N GLU A 225 -7.19 0.74 -1.96
CA GLU A 225 -7.34 -0.52 -2.68
C GLU A 225 -7.98 -1.57 -1.77
N THR A 226 -8.94 -2.33 -2.31
CA THR A 226 -9.48 -3.47 -1.56
C THR A 226 -8.49 -4.63 -1.57
N PRO A 227 -8.49 -5.49 -0.53
CA PRO A 227 -7.87 -6.80 -0.67
C PRO A 227 -8.55 -7.59 -1.80
N ILE A 228 -8.00 -8.75 -2.14
CA ILE A 228 -8.65 -9.65 -3.10
C ILE A 228 -9.97 -10.17 -2.51
N LEU A 229 -11.08 -9.78 -3.13
CA LEU A 229 -12.44 -10.11 -2.72
C LEU A 229 -12.99 -11.28 -3.52
N ASN A 230 -13.78 -12.10 -2.83
CA ASN A 230 -14.45 -13.25 -3.42
C ASN A 230 -15.89 -13.31 -2.94
N ASP A 231 -16.83 -13.35 -3.87
CA ASP A 231 -18.24 -13.63 -3.62
C ASP A 231 -18.85 -14.60 -4.64
N THR A 232 -18.98 -15.84 -4.22
CA THR A 232 -19.60 -16.90 -5.05
C THR A 232 -21.10 -17.07 -4.77
N HIS A 233 -21.68 -16.22 -3.92
CA HIS A 233 -23.07 -16.28 -3.52
C HIS A 233 -23.90 -15.23 -4.22
N ASN A 234 -24.85 -15.66 -5.05
CA ASN A 234 -25.82 -14.77 -5.69
C ASN A 234 -26.90 -14.34 -4.66
N ASP A 235 -26.53 -13.44 -3.76
CA ASP A 235 -27.35 -12.85 -2.72
C ASP A 235 -27.01 -11.36 -2.49
N ASP A 236 -27.55 -10.72 -1.45
CA ASP A 236 -27.35 -9.28 -1.20
C ASP A 236 -26.29 -9.05 -0.10
N ARG A 237 -25.22 -9.85 -0.11
CA ARG A 237 -24.09 -9.70 0.82
C ARG A 237 -22.91 -9.08 0.09
N ALA A 238 -22.29 -8.13 0.76
CA ALA A 238 -21.15 -7.40 0.23
C ALA A 238 -19.94 -7.56 1.17
N TRP A 239 -18.75 -7.30 0.62
CA TRP A 239 -17.56 -7.04 1.41
C TRP A 239 -17.60 -5.59 1.87
N SER A 240 -17.44 -5.37 3.18
CA SER A 240 -17.58 -4.05 3.77
C SER A 240 -16.53 -3.81 4.84
N ARG A 241 -15.99 -2.59 4.92
CA ARG A 241 -15.10 -2.19 6.03
C ARG A 241 -15.88 -2.18 7.33
N HIS A 242 -15.33 -2.75 8.39
CA HIS A 242 -16.00 -2.88 9.68
C HIS A 242 -15.10 -2.38 10.83
N PRO A 243 -15.37 -1.19 11.41
CA PRO A 243 -16.44 -0.23 11.06
C PRO A 243 -16.16 0.59 9.78
N ASN A 244 -17.11 1.44 9.35
CA ASN A 244 -16.94 2.34 8.19
C ASN A 244 -15.63 3.13 8.28
N GLY A 245 -14.92 3.24 7.16
CA GLY A 245 -13.68 4.03 7.12
C GLY A 245 -12.52 3.45 7.90
N HIS A 246 -12.65 2.24 8.47
CA HIS A 246 -11.54 1.58 9.14
C HIS A 246 -10.53 1.10 8.11
N ASP A 247 -9.38 1.75 8.07
CA ASP A 247 -8.33 1.44 7.12
C ASP A 247 -6.97 1.32 7.81
N THR A 248 -6.51 0.07 7.89
CA THR A 248 -5.17 -0.30 8.36
C THR A 248 -4.37 -0.99 7.25
N ASP A 249 -4.83 -0.84 6.00
CA ASP A 249 -4.30 -1.55 4.82
C ASP A 249 -4.28 -3.07 5.03
N SER A 250 -5.29 -3.61 5.73
CA SER A 250 -5.32 -5.03 6.11
C SER A 250 -6.62 -5.72 5.69
N PRO A 251 -6.57 -6.98 5.22
CA PRO A 251 -7.78 -7.76 5.00
C PRO A 251 -8.67 -7.92 6.23
N SER A 252 -8.13 -7.73 7.45
CA SER A 252 -8.93 -7.76 8.68
C SER A 252 -9.89 -6.59 8.84
N ASP A 253 -9.73 -5.54 8.03
CA ASP A 253 -10.63 -4.39 8.00
C ASP A 253 -11.98 -4.76 7.40
N TRP A 254 -12.04 -5.86 6.65
CA TRP A 254 -13.17 -6.24 5.82
C TRP A 254 -13.98 -7.40 6.40
N ALA A 255 -15.30 -7.29 6.30
CA ALA A 255 -16.25 -8.33 6.68
C ALA A 255 -17.23 -8.59 5.53
N PHE A 256 -17.48 -9.87 5.25
CA PHE A 256 -18.50 -10.30 4.30
C PHE A 256 -19.85 -10.47 5.02
N GLN A 257 -20.78 -9.55 4.75
CA GLN A 257 -22.02 -9.41 5.53
C GLN A 257 -23.17 -8.84 4.68
N PRO A 258 -24.43 -8.84 5.17
CA PRO A 258 -25.54 -8.23 4.43
C PRO A 258 -25.23 -6.78 4.07
N SER A 259 -25.53 -6.41 2.83
CA SER A 259 -25.20 -5.08 2.34
C SER A 259 -25.88 -3.95 3.12
N THR A 260 -25.13 -2.84 3.23
CA THR A 260 -25.55 -1.58 3.84
C THR A 260 -25.43 -0.39 2.88
N MET A 261 -25.56 -0.64 1.57
CA MET A 261 -25.46 0.38 0.50
C MET A 261 -26.03 1.76 0.88
N GLY A 262 -25.16 2.76 0.93
CA GLY A 262 -25.45 4.16 1.24
C GLY A 262 -25.73 4.44 2.72
N ALA A 263 -25.39 3.53 3.62
CA ALA A 263 -25.65 3.59 5.05
C ALA A 263 -24.47 3.05 5.86
N GLU A 264 -24.53 3.25 7.19
CA GLU A 264 -23.46 2.80 8.08
C GLU A 264 -23.39 1.26 8.15
N ASN A 265 -22.19 0.73 7.97
CA ASN A 265 -21.86 -0.65 8.33
C ASN A 265 -22.00 -0.82 9.85
N PRO A 266 -22.72 -1.87 10.34
CA PRO A 266 -22.96 -2.12 11.77
C PRO A 266 -21.68 -2.44 12.53
#